data_AF-A0A7V1HX05-F1
#
_entry.id   AF-A0A7V1HX05-F1
#
_cell.length_a   1.000
_cell.length_b   1.000
_cell.length_c   1.000
_cell.angle_alpha   90.00
_cell.angle_beta   90.00
_cell.angle_gamma   90.00
#
_symmetry.space_group_name_H-M   'P 1'
#
loop_
_entity.id
_entity.type
_entity.pdbx_description
1 polymer ?
#
loop_
_entity_poly.entity_id
_entity_poly.type
_entity_poly.pdbx_seq_one_letter_code
_entity_poly.pdbx_strand_id
1 'polypeptide(L)'
;MVGKEVVTGRQHYLNFEVPTTWKMWEAAGMKWDSTMSYAGVLGFRCGVCYPFPVFDIFSRKKLNVYEKPLILMEATLSKMYLNFSLKEATEKVNDLMNEVRKYDGEFVFLWHNSSVHFRMFGKYNPILFDLYKENLKEKHK
;
A
#
# COMPACT_ATOMS: atom_id res chain seq x y z
N MET A 1 -6.57 -13.90 -13.28
CA MET A 1 -5.69 -15.09 -13.51
C MET A 1 -6.33 -16.24 -12.77
N VAL A 2 -6.85 -17.24 -13.48
CA VAL A 2 -7.42 -18.45 -12.86
C VAL A 2 -6.31 -19.51 -12.82
N GLY A 3 -6.22 -20.28 -11.73
CA GLY A 3 -5.24 -21.36 -11.57
C GLY A 3 -3.86 -20.96 -11.00
N LYS A 4 -3.69 -19.70 -10.56
CA LYS A 4 -2.50 -19.30 -9.78
C LYS A 4 -2.81 -19.34 -8.29
N GLU A 5 -1.85 -19.80 -7.50
CA GLU A 5 -1.93 -19.74 -6.04
C GLU A 5 -2.00 -18.28 -5.57
N VAL A 6 -2.90 -18.01 -4.62
CA VAL A 6 -3.06 -16.68 -4.02
C VAL A 6 -2.23 -16.66 -2.74
N VAL A 7 -1.09 -15.97 -2.81
CA VAL A 7 -0.12 -15.91 -1.70
C VAL A 7 0.10 -14.50 -1.16
N THR A 8 -0.60 -13.51 -1.71
CA THR A 8 -0.52 -12.11 -1.26
C THR A 8 -1.89 -11.44 -1.29
N GLY A 9 -2.00 -10.29 -0.62
CA GLY A 9 -3.27 -9.57 -0.55
C GLY A 9 -3.27 -8.45 0.50
N ARG A 10 -4.47 -8.07 0.90
CA ARG A 10 -4.73 -7.11 1.97
C ARG A 10 -6.15 -7.29 2.50
N GLN A 11 -6.41 -6.84 3.73
CA GLN A 11 -7.77 -6.81 4.25
C GLN A 11 -8.56 -5.65 3.68
N HIS A 12 -9.83 -5.94 3.40
CA HIS A 12 -10.80 -4.95 2.99
C HIS A 12 -10.99 -3.92 4.12
N TYR A 13 -11.17 -2.65 3.75
CA TYR A 13 -11.27 -1.51 4.68
C TYR A 13 -10.10 -1.28 5.63
N LEU A 14 -8.95 -1.94 5.43
CA LEU A 14 -7.83 -1.93 6.38
C LEU A 14 -8.23 -2.53 7.75
N ASN A 15 -9.29 -3.34 7.79
CA ASN A 15 -9.73 -4.03 9.01
C ASN A 15 -8.69 -5.06 9.42
N PHE A 16 -7.95 -4.73 10.47
CA PHE A 16 -6.73 -5.43 10.82
C PHE A 16 -6.53 -5.46 12.33
N GLU A 17 -6.13 -6.62 12.86
CA GLU A 17 -5.80 -6.79 14.28
C GLU A 17 -4.44 -7.45 14.43
N VAL A 18 -3.52 -6.77 15.13
CA VAL A 18 -2.18 -7.29 15.45
C VAL A 18 -2.25 -8.15 16.72
N PRO A 19 -1.70 -9.38 16.74
CA PRO A 19 -1.18 -10.17 15.63
C PRO A 19 -2.22 -11.12 15.01
N THR A 20 -3.48 -11.09 15.45
CA THR A 20 -4.54 -12.03 15.06
C THR A 20 -4.65 -12.22 13.55
N THR A 21 -4.74 -11.14 12.78
CA THR A 21 -4.83 -11.20 11.32
C THR A 21 -3.58 -11.82 10.69
N TRP A 22 -2.38 -11.45 11.15
CA TRP A 22 -1.13 -12.03 10.64
C TRP A 22 -1.02 -13.53 10.94
N LYS A 23 -1.54 -14.00 12.09
CA LYS A 23 -1.59 -15.44 12.40
C LYS A 23 -2.52 -16.21 11.45
N MET A 24 -3.67 -15.63 11.13
CA MET A 24 -4.60 -16.22 10.15
C MET A 24 -3.95 -16.30 8.77
N TRP A 25 -3.21 -15.27 8.39
CA TRP A 25 -2.43 -15.21 7.16
C TRP A 25 -1.34 -16.28 7.09
N GLU A 26 -0.56 -16.44 8.16
CA GLU A 26 0.45 -17.49 8.30
C GLU A 26 -0.17 -18.88 8.13
N ALA A 27 -1.28 -19.14 8.83
CA ALA A 27 -2.00 -20.41 8.76
C ALA A 27 -2.57 -20.70 7.36
N ALA A 28 -2.94 -19.66 6.61
CA ALA A 28 -3.41 -19.76 5.23
C ALA A 28 -2.28 -19.89 4.19
N GLY A 29 -1.01 -19.93 4.61
CA GLY A 29 0.13 -20.05 3.70
C GLY A 29 0.48 -18.76 2.95
N MET A 30 -0.12 -17.63 3.34
CA MET A 30 0.14 -16.34 2.72
C MET A 30 1.59 -15.89 2.98
N LYS A 31 2.14 -15.12 2.05
CA LYS A 31 3.53 -14.63 2.09
C LYS A 31 3.61 -13.13 2.35
N TRP A 32 2.64 -12.34 1.88
CA TRP A 32 2.73 -10.89 1.99
C TRP A 32 1.36 -10.20 2.14
N ASP A 33 1.19 -9.48 3.26
CA ASP A 33 0.10 -8.52 3.54
C ASP A 33 0.48 -7.04 3.29
N SER A 34 -0.44 -6.25 2.75
CA SER A 34 -0.32 -4.79 2.60
C SER A 34 -1.47 -4.04 3.25
N THR A 35 -1.89 -4.48 4.44
CA THR A 35 -3.02 -3.87 5.13
C THR A 35 -2.60 -2.67 5.99
N MET A 36 -1.36 -2.61 6.46
CA MET A 36 -0.94 -1.60 7.42
C MET A 36 -0.79 -0.22 6.79
N SER A 37 -1.90 0.53 6.79
CA SER A 37 -1.99 1.95 6.42
C SER A 37 -3.07 2.66 7.22
N TYR A 38 -3.22 3.98 7.04
CA TYR A 38 -4.34 4.75 7.58
C TYR A 38 -5.17 5.28 6.42
N ALA A 39 -6.49 5.11 6.47
CA ALA A 39 -7.33 5.50 5.35
C ALA A 39 -7.29 7.02 5.08
N GLY A 40 -7.15 7.83 6.13
CA GLY A 40 -7.11 9.29 6.05
C GLY A 40 -5.73 9.93 6.14
N VAL A 41 -4.64 9.15 6.12
CA VAL A 41 -3.27 9.69 6.25
C VAL A 41 -2.38 9.04 5.22
N LEU A 42 -1.62 9.85 4.48
CA LEU A 42 -0.61 9.36 3.55
C LEU A 42 0.68 9.00 4.29
N GLY A 43 1.45 8.04 3.75
CA GLY A 43 2.83 7.80 4.18
C GLY A 43 3.02 6.56 5.05
N PHE A 44 3.97 6.65 5.98
CA PHE A 44 4.63 5.50 6.58
C PHE A 44 4.04 5.12 7.94
N ARG A 45 2.84 4.51 7.97
CA ARG A 45 2.20 4.03 9.22
C ARG A 45 3.15 3.16 10.06
N CYS A 46 3.98 2.36 9.41
CA CYS A 46 4.94 1.46 10.06
C CYS A 46 6.31 2.10 10.32
N GLY A 47 6.49 3.39 10.01
CA GLY A 47 7.78 4.08 10.15
C GLY A 47 8.87 3.65 9.16
N VAL A 48 8.52 2.79 8.20
CA VAL A 48 9.45 2.23 7.20
C VAL A 48 8.79 2.15 5.83
N CYS A 49 9.62 2.12 4.79
CA CYS A 49 9.23 1.86 3.41
C CYS A 49 9.75 0.51 2.90
N TYR A 50 10.12 -0.40 3.79
CA TYR A 50 10.65 -1.71 3.44
C TYR A 50 9.67 -2.82 3.81
N PRO A 51 9.67 -3.95 3.08
CA PRO A 51 9.09 -5.18 3.56
C PRO A 51 9.74 -5.60 4.88
N PHE A 52 8.95 -6.04 5.86
CA PHE A 52 9.48 -6.60 7.09
C PHE A 52 8.70 -7.86 7.51
N PRO A 53 9.39 -8.84 8.14
CA PRO A 53 8.70 -10.00 8.69
C PRO A 53 7.87 -9.59 9.90
N VAL A 54 6.66 -10.10 9.99
CA VAL A 54 5.74 -9.76 11.09
C VAL A 54 5.99 -10.66 12.31
N PHE A 55 5.52 -10.22 13.48
CA PHE A 55 5.82 -10.88 14.75
C PHE A 55 4.54 -11.14 15.57
N ASP A 56 4.37 -12.38 16.02
CA ASP A 56 3.37 -12.73 17.03
C ASP A 56 3.96 -12.49 18.42
N ILE A 57 3.48 -11.44 19.08
CA ILE A 57 3.92 -11.05 20.42
C ILE A 57 3.52 -12.05 21.51
N PHE A 58 2.42 -12.79 21.32
CA PHE A 58 1.91 -13.73 22.32
C PHE A 58 2.73 -15.02 22.31
N SER A 59 3.04 -15.54 21.12
CA SER A 59 3.92 -16.70 20.98
C SER A 59 5.41 -16.35 20.92
N ARG A 60 5.74 -15.05 20.94
CA ARG A 60 7.10 -14.51 20.79
C ARG A 60 7.84 -15.08 19.57
N LYS A 61 7.14 -15.15 18.44
CA LYS A 61 7.65 -15.81 17.22
C LYS A 61 7.55 -14.88 16.02
N LYS A 62 8.63 -14.84 15.23
CA LYS A 62 8.62 -14.28 13.88
C LYS A 62 7.80 -15.17 12.95
N LEU A 63 6.85 -14.61 12.24
CA LEU A 63 6.05 -15.30 11.23
C LEU A 63 6.78 -15.30 9.88
N ASN A 64 6.36 -16.16 8.95
CA ASN A 64 6.86 -16.20 7.57
C ASN A 64 6.12 -15.19 6.66
N VAL A 65 5.04 -14.59 7.15
CA VAL A 65 4.36 -13.46 6.50
C VAL A 65 5.21 -12.19 6.60
N TYR A 66 5.29 -11.45 5.48
CA TYR A 66 5.84 -10.11 5.43
C TYR A 66 4.72 -9.06 5.35
N GLU A 67 4.89 -7.96 6.06
CA GLU A 67 4.12 -6.74 5.78
C GLU A 67 4.90 -5.93 4.75
N LYS A 68 4.24 -5.48 3.68
CA LYS A 68 4.72 -4.36 2.88
C LYS A 68 3.80 -3.17 3.08
N PRO A 69 4.20 -2.16 3.89
CA PRO A 69 3.32 -1.08 4.30
C PRO A 69 2.75 -0.32 3.11
N LEU A 70 1.42 -0.19 3.07
CA LEU A 70 0.74 0.59 2.05
C LEU A 70 0.92 2.09 2.31
N ILE A 71 1.60 2.79 1.40
CA ILE A 71 2.01 4.20 1.53
C ILE A 71 0.95 5.15 0.98
N LEU A 72 0.30 4.77 -0.12
CA LEU A 72 -0.66 5.61 -0.83
C LEU A 72 -1.91 4.83 -1.21
N MET A 73 -3.07 5.39 -0.88
CA MET A 73 -4.36 4.98 -1.42
C MET A 73 -5.00 6.18 -2.10
N GLU A 74 -5.49 6.02 -3.33
CA GLU A 74 -6.09 7.11 -4.10
C GLU A 74 -7.33 7.71 -3.42
N ALA A 75 -8.08 6.87 -2.69
CA ALA A 75 -9.23 7.33 -1.91
C ALA A 75 -8.80 8.37 -0.86
N THR A 76 -7.62 8.23 -0.25
CA THR A 76 -7.06 9.17 0.74
C THR A 76 -6.90 10.58 0.17
N LEU A 77 -6.53 10.68 -1.11
CA LEU A 77 -6.38 11.97 -1.80
C LEU A 77 -7.72 12.69 -1.96
N SER A 78 -8.80 11.92 -2.16
CA SER A 78 -10.12 12.38 -2.57
C SER A 78 -10.94 13.05 -1.47
N LYS A 79 -12.14 13.52 -1.84
CA LYS A 79 -13.17 14.05 -0.92
C LYS A 79 -13.60 13.08 0.18
N MET A 80 -13.30 11.79 0.03
CA MET A 80 -13.55 10.79 1.06
C MET A 80 -12.68 11.01 2.31
N TYR A 81 -11.50 11.63 2.17
CA TYR A 81 -10.60 11.91 3.29
C TYR A 81 -9.98 13.32 3.21
N LEU A 82 -8.87 13.53 2.49
CA LEU A 82 -8.08 14.77 2.57
C LEU A 82 -8.53 15.86 1.59
N ASN A 83 -9.27 15.49 0.54
CA ASN A 83 -9.80 16.39 -0.49
C ASN A 83 -8.74 17.32 -1.15
N PHE A 84 -7.55 16.79 -1.43
CA PHE A 84 -6.52 17.57 -2.10
C PHE A 84 -6.90 17.97 -3.53
N SER A 85 -6.44 19.13 -3.97
CA SER A 85 -6.35 19.44 -5.40
C SER A 85 -5.39 18.47 -6.10
N LEU A 86 -5.43 18.40 -7.43
CA LEU A 86 -4.48 17.57 -8.17
C LEU A 86 -3.04 18.02 -7.94
N LYS A 87 -2.81 19.34 -7.85
CA LYS A 87 -1.48 19.90 -7.60
C LYS A 87 -0.94 19.47 -6.23
N GLU A 88 -1.71 19.68 -5.16
CA GLU A 88 -1.31 19.28 -3.80
C GLU A 88 -1.09 17.77 -3.70
N ALA A 89 -1.98 16.98 -4.29
CA ALA A 89 -1.82 15.52 -4.29
C ALA A 89 -0.55 15.09 -5.03
N THR A 90 -0.24 15.72 -6.16
CA THR A 90 0.99 15.43 -6.93
C THR A 90 2.23 15.79 -6.14
N GLU A 91 2.26 16.96 -5.50
CA GLU A 91 3.36 17.39 -4.63
C GLU A 91 3.56 16.40 -3.47
N LYS A 92 2.48 16.02 -2.77
CA LYS A 92 2.56 15.05 -1.66
C LYS A 92 3.02 13.67 -2.10
N VAL A 93 2.57 13.19 -3.25
CA VAL A 93 3.00 11.89 -3.77
C VAL A 93 4.48 11.94 -4.17
N ASN A 94 4.93 13.02 -4.80
CA ASN A 94 6.34 13.20 -5.14
C ASN A 94 7.24 13.26 -3.90
N ASP A 95 6.81 13.95 -2.83
CA ASP A 95 7.52 13.98 -1.55
C ASP A 95 7.70 12.55 -0.99
N LEU A 96 6.63 11.76 -0.98
CA LEU A 96 6.67 10.37 -0.50
C LEU A 96 7.59 9.50 -1.37
N MET A 97 7.52 9.64 -2.69
CA MET A 97 8.38 8.90 -3.61
C MET A 97 9.85 9.27 -3.43
N ASN A 98 10.16 10.54 -3.22
CA ASN A 98 11.52 11.00 -2.94
C ASN A 98 12.04 10.42 -1.63
N GLU A 99 11.22 10.35 -0.58
CA GLU A 99 11.61 9.73 0.69
C GLU A 99 11.86 8.23 0.52
N VAL A 100 11.03 7.51 -0.24
CA VAL A 100 11.25 6.09 -0.55
C VAL A 100 12.55 5.89 -1.34
N ARG A 101 12.82 6.70 -2.36
CA ARG A 101 14.06 6.62 -3.15
C ARG A 101 15.31 6.92 -2.32
N LYS A 102 15.24 7.94 -1.46
CA LYS A 102 16.33 8.32 -0.54
C LYS A 102 16.75 7.15 0.35
N TYR A 103 15.80 6.29 0.70
CA TYR A 103 16.01 5.14 1.55
C TYR A 103 16.08 3.80 0.79
N ASP A 104 16.00 3.79 -0.54
CA ASP A 104 16.00 2.55 -1.34
C ASP A 104 14.90 1.56 -0.92
N GLY A 105 13.70 2.08 -0.65
CA GLY A 105 12.54 1.29 -0.23
C GLY A 105 11.59 0.89 -1.37
N GLU A 106 10.46 0.26 -1.01
CA GLU A 106 9.38 -0.08 -1.93
C GLU A 106 8.21 0.92 -1.82
N PHE A 107 7.84 1.55 -2.93
CA PHE A 107 6.66 2.42 -2.98
C PHE A 107 5.37 1.60 -3.21
N VAL A 108 4.72 1.18 -2.14
CA VAL A 108 3.46 0.40 -2.21
C VAL A 108 2.26 1.33 -2.29
N PHE A 109 1.44 1.18 -3.33
CA PHE A 109 0.21 1.95 -3.51
C PHE A 109 -0.99 1.08 -3.88
N LEU A 110 -2.18 1.61 -3.63
CA LEU A 110 -3.46 1.02 -3.97
C LEU A 110 -4.23 1.96 -4.90
N TRP A 111 -4.84 1.38 -5.92
CA TRP A 111 -5.82 2.04 -6.76
C TRP A 111 -7.03 1.12 -6.98
N HIS A 112 -8.25 1.61 -6.73
CA HIS A 112 -9.46 0.85 -7.03
C HIS A 112 -9.87 1.05 -8.49
N ASN A 113 -10.28 -0.03 -9.17
CA ASN A 113 -10.73 0.04 -10.56
C ASN A 113 -11.94 0.98 -10.73
N SER A 114 -12.85 1.00 -9.75
CA SER A 114 -13.99 1.93 -9.74
C SER A 114 -13.54 3.40 -9.76
N SER A 115 -12.43 3.72 -9.10
CA SER A 115 -11.92 5.09 -8.99
C SER A 115 -11.49 5.69 -10.33
N VAL A 116 -11.23 4.87 -11.36
CA VAL A 116 -10.77 5.35 -12.67
C VAL A 116 -11.82 6.22 -13.36
N HIS A 117 -13.10 5.87 -13.27
CA HIS A 117 -14.19 6.53 -13.99
C HIS A 117 -15.00 7.50 -13.13
N PHE A 118 -15.01 7.34 -11.81
CA PHE A 118 -15.75 8.23 -10.92
C PHE A 118 -15.04 9.58 -10.77
N ARG A 119 -15.70 10.68 -11.15
CA ARG A 119 -15.15 12.06 -11.15
C ARG A 119 -14.43 12.47 -9.85
N MET A 120 -14.92 11.99 -8.70
CA MET A 120 -14.33 12.26 -7.38
C MET A 120 -12.89 11.74 -7.24
N PHE A 121 -12.57 10.63 -7.91
CA PHE A 121 -11.26 9.98 -7.87
C PHE A 121 -10.49 10.14 -9.19
N GLY A 122 -11.19 10.14 -10.33
CA GLY A 122 -10.59 10.20 -11.67
C GLY A 122 -9.73 11.44 -11.92
N LYS A 123 -9.93 12.54 -11.15
CA LYS A 123 -9.05 13.71 -11.21
C LYS A 123 -7.59 13.38 -10.83
N TYR A 124 -7.34 12.29 -10.10
CA TYR A 124 -6.00 11.84 -9.72
C TYR A 124 -5.39 10.81 -10.68
N ASN A 125 -6.10 10.39 -11.73
CA ASN A 125 -5.57 9.43 -12.71
C ASN A 125 -4.19 9.81 -13.29
N PRO A 126 -3.81 11.09 -13.50
CA PRO A 126 -2.45 11.43 -13.89
C PRO A 126 -1.37 10.84 -12.96
N ILE A 127 -1.60 10.86 -11.64
CA ILE A 127 -0.70 10.28 -10.63
C ILE A 127 -0.56 8.77 -10.82
N LEU A 128 -1.67 8.05 -11.07
CA LEU A 128 -1.63 6.61 -11.36
C LEU A 128 -0.74 6.30 -12.57
N PHE A 129 -0.91 7.07 -13.65
CA PHE A 129 -0.13 6.85 -14.88
C PHE A 129 1.36 7.12 -14.66
N ASP A 130 1.70 8.12 -13.87
CA ASP A 130 3.10 8.43 -13.55
C ASP A 130 3.73 7.34 -12.67
N LEU A 131 3.03 6.89 -11.62
CA LEU A 131 3.45 5.76 -10.78
C LEU A 131 3.65 4.48 -11.62
N TYR A 132 2.75 4.20 -12.55
CA TYR A 132 2.85 3.02 -13.42
C TYR A 132 4.07 3.08 -14.35
N LYS A 133 4.34 4.24 -14.96
CA LYS A 133 5.51 4.44 -15.83
C LYS A 133 6.82 4.28 -15.05
N GLU A 134 6.87 4.73 -13.81
CA GLU A 134 8.06 4.56 -12.98
C GLU A 134 8.32 3.11 -12.61
N ASN A 135 7.29 2.38 -12.19
CA ASN A 135 7.41 0.95 -11.86
C ASN A 135 7.90 0.12 -13.07
N LEU A 136 7.50 0.48 -14.29
CA LEU A 136 8.03 -0.14 -15.50
C LEU A 136 9.52 0.12 -15.70
N LYS A 137 10.02 1.32 -15.39
CA LYS A 137 11.46 1.65 -15.51
C LYS A 137 12.32 0.85 -14.53
N GLU A 138 11.80 0.58 -13.34
CA GLU A 138 12.52 -0.19 -12.31
C GLU A 138 12.64 -1.68 -12.67
N LYS A 139 11.64 -2.26 -13.34
CA LYS A 139 11.67 -3.67 -13.78
C LYS A 139 12.59 -3.96 -14.97
N HIS A 140 13.11 -2.93 -15.62
CA HIS A 140 13.99 -3.03 -16.79
C HIS A 140 15.44 -2.59 -16.52
N LYS A 141 15.81 -2.40 -15.25
CA LYS A 141 17.19 -2.30 -14.80
C LYS A 141 17.65 -3.63 -14.21
#